data_AF-A0AAV3P852-F1
#
_entry.id   AF-A0AAV3P852-F1
#
_cell.length_a   1.000
_cell.length_b   1.000
_cell.length_c   1.000
_cell.angle_alpha   90.00
_cell.angle_beta   90.00
_cell.angle_gamma   90.00
#
_symmetry.space_group_name_H-M   'P 1'
#
loop_
_entity.id
_entity.type
_entity.pdbx_description
1 polymer ?
#
loop_
_entity_poly.entity_id
_entity_poly.type
_entity_poly.pdbx_seq_one_letter_code
_entity_poly.pdbx_strand_id
1 'polypeptide(L)'
;MENLRNLKLEDEYKVNPDGNMADLRVANNISGNNDDNTIIDINEQRSEACQQAEELQKEEQPSTMIQQQTKKRIATLDVFRGLTIVLMILVDDAGGAYSRINHSPWNGCTLADFVMPFFLFIVGVAIALALKKIPKVSSAIKKIVLRTLKLLFWGILLQGGYSHAPDDLSYGVDMKHIRWCGILQRIALVYLVVALIETLTTKLRPTNLEPGHLSIFLAYKWQWIGGLCAFVIYMATTYGLYVPDWSFEVHNHLKNVSHTYTVKCGMRGHFGPGCNAVGYVDRQVWGINHLYSGPEWKRLKACTFSSPSSGPLREDAPSWCHAPFDPEGLLSSISAILSGVIGIHYGHVLIHFKGHGERLKQWVSMGLVLLVLAIILHFTDAIPLNKQLYSFSYVCFTGGAAGIVFSGFYILIDIWGLRTPFLFLEWIGMNAMLVFVMAAQGIFAGFINGWYYNDPDNNLVNWIQQHLFNDVWNSERIGTLLYVIFAEITFWAAVSGILHKLGLYWKL
;
A
#
# COMPACT_ATOMS: atom_id res chain seq x y z
N MET A 1 -80.25 3.48 4.53
CA MET A 1 -80.96 3.25 5.79
C MET A 1 -79.93 3.24 6.90
N GLU A 2 -80.03 4.24 7.78
CA GLU A 2 -79.49 4.42 9.16
C GLU A 2 -78.09 3.84 9.49
N ASN A 3 -77.08 4.58 9.97
CA ASN A 3 -77.09 5.54 11.09
C ASN A 3 -75.96 6.61 10.97
N LEU A 4 -76.27 7.83 11.43
CA LEU A 4 -75.35 8.93 11.82
C LEU A 4 -74.51 8.52 13.07
N ARG A 5 -73.39 9.10 13.53
CA ARG A 5 -72.82 10.47 13.50
C ARG A 5 -71.40 10.44 14.17
N ASN A 6 -70.46 11.22 13.63
CA ASN A 6 -69.32 11.98 14.24
C ASN A 6 -68.63 11.55 15.57
N LEU A 7 -67.28 11.55 15.58
CA LEU A 7 -66.44 12.58 16.24
C LEU A 7 -64.91 12.30 16.08
N LYS A 8 -64.17 13.34 15.66
CA LYS A 8 -62.70 13.48 15.69
C LYS A 8 -62.17 13.54 17.12
N LEU A 9 -60.90 13.17 17.34
CA LEU A 9 -59.93 13.95 18.14
C LEU A 9 -58.49 13.43 17.87
N GLU A 10 -57.61 14.37 17.52
CA GLU A 10 -56.15 14.26 17.53
C GLU A 10 -55.65 14.11 18.98
N ASP A 11 -54.51 13.45 19.21
CA ASP A 11 -53.45 14.05 20.02
C ASP A 11 -52.11 13.29 19.99
N GLU A 12 -51.06 14.11 19.96
CA GLU A 12 -49.64 13.84 19.95
C GLU A 12 -49.14 13.12 21.22
N TYR A 13 -48.13 12.27 21.10
CA TYR A 13 -47.25 11.94 22.24
C TYR A 13 -45.91 12.67 22.10
N LYS A 14 -45.71 13.65 22.99
CA LYS A 14 -44.49 14.42 23.20
C LYS A 14 -43.43 13.58 23.92
N VAL A 15 -42.20 13.64 23.41
CA VAL A 15 -40.97 13.29 24.11
C VAL A 15 -40.33 14.60 24.58
N ASN A 16 -39.84 14.67 25.82
CA ASN A 16 -38.74 15.56 26.20
C ASN A 16 -38.01 15.03 27.46
N PRO A 17 -36.81 15.55 27.81
CA PRO A 17 -35.61 14.75 28.00
C PRO A 17 -35.06 14.83 29.44
N ASP A 18 -33.93 14.18 29.68
CA ASP A 18 -33.04 14.30 30.85
C ASP A 18 -33.34 13.47 32.13
N GLY A 19 -32.41 12.56 32.46
CA GLY A 19 -31.79 12.53 33.80
C GLY A 19 -32.14 11.40 34.80
N ASN A 20 -31.43 10.28 34.71
CA ASN A 20 -30.93 9.39 35.80
C ASN A 20 -31.85 8.81 36.91
N MET A 21 -31.80 7.46 36.96
CA MET A 21 -31.57 6.54 38.10
C MET A 21 -32.29 6.78 39.45
N ALA A 22 -33.21 5.86 39.81
CA ALA A 22 -33.68 5.67 41.18
C ALA A 22 -33.62 4.18 41.57
N ASP A 23 -32.82 3.90 42.61
CA ASP A 23 -32.70 2.63 43.33
C ASP A 23 -34.05 2.16 43.91
N LEU A 24 -34.38 0.88 43.72
CA LEU A 24 -35.51 0.22 44.37
C LEU A 24 -35.00 -0.56 45.59
N ARG A 25 -35.21 0.01 46.79
CA ARG A 25 -35.24 -0.74 48.05
C ARG A 25 -36.68 -1.12 48.36
N VAL A 26 -36.96 -2.40 48.56
CA VAL A 26 -38.23 -2.86 49.17
C VAL A 26 -37.91 -3.68 50.41
N ALA A 27 -38.62 -3.33 51.48
CA ALA A 27 -38.44 -3.79 52.85
C ALA A 27 -39.03 -5.18 53.09
N ASN A 28 -38.34 -5.96 53.93
CA ASN A 28 -38.84 -7.20 54.51
C ASN A 28 -39.72 -6.89 55.74
N ASN A 29 -40.85 -7.58 55.85
CA ASN A 29 -41.52 -7.87 57.11
C ASN A 29 -42.42 -9.10 56.91
N ILE A 30 -42.12 -10.20 57.61
CA ILE A 30 -43.07 -11.05 58.36
C ILE A 30 -42.26 -12.14 59.11
N SER A 31 -42.80 -12.47 60.28
CA SER A 31 -42.30 -13.15 61.47
C SER A 31 -42.05 -14.66 61.37
N GLY A 32 -41.25 -15.17 62.32
CA GLY A 32 -40.77 -16.54 62.43
C GLY A 32 -41.80 -17.66 62.42
N ASN A 33 -41.43 -18.77 61.78
CA ASN A 33 -41.16 -20.03 62.46
C ASN A 33 -40.25 -20.90 61.56
N ASN A 34 -39.40 -21.68 62.19
CA ASN A 34 -38.40 -22.55 61.57
C ASN A 34 -39.04 -23.59 60.65
N ASP A 35 -38.52 -23.72 59.43
CA ASP A 35 -38.46 -24.98 58.66
C ASP A 35 -37.40 -24.82 57.54
N ASP A 36 -36.20 -25.39 57.76
CA ASP A 36 -35.09 -25.36 56.77
C ASP A 36 -35.41 -26.16 55.48
N ASN A 37 -36.47 -26.98 55.48
CA ASN A 37 -36.93 -27.70 54.29
C ASN A 37 -37.79 -26.84 53.35
N THR A 38 -38.42 -25.77 53.82
CA THR A 38 -39.28 -24.92 52.96
C THR A 38 -38.46 -23.96 52.09
N ILE A 39 -37.24 -23.60 52.51
CA ILE A 39 -36.34 -22.69 51.77
C ILE A 39 -35.68 -23.41 50.58
N ILE A 40 -35.48 -24.73 50.68
CA ILE A 40 -34.90 -25.54 49.60
C ILE A 40 -35.94 -25.76 48.49
N ASP A 41 -37.18 -26.12 48.82
CA ASP A 41 -38.28 -26.30 47.85
C ASP A 41 -38.64 -24.99 47.11
N ILE A 42 -38.59 -23.84 47.78
CA ILE A 42 -38.85 -22.54 47.15
C ILE A 42 -37.71 -22.13 46.20
N ASN A 43 -36.46 -22.48 46.49
CA ASN A 43 -35.33 -22.18 45.60
C ASN A 43 -35.27 -23.12 44.39
N GLU A 44 -35.68 -24.38 44.54
CA GLU A 44 -35.75 -25.34 43.44
C GLU A 44 -36.91 -24.99 42.47
N GLN A 45 -38.10 -24.66 42.99
CA GLN A 45 -39.22 -24.16 42.17
C GLN A 45 -38.94 -22.80 41.52
N ARG A 46 -38.16 -21.91 42.17
CA ARG A 46 -37.72 -20.63 41.59
C ARG A 46 -36.66 -20.81 40.51
N SER A 47 -35.80 -21.83 40.62
CA SER A 47 -34.83 -22.19 39.59
C SER A 47 -35.51 -22.75 38.35
N GLU A 48 -36.51 -23.62 38.51
CA GLU A 48 -37.27 -24.19 37.39
C GLU A 48 -38.16 -23.15 36.70
N ALA A 49 -38.81 -22.24 37.46
CA ALA A 49 -39.59 -21.13 36.90
C ALA A 49 -38.71 -20.08 36.20
N CYS A 50 -37.48 -19.82 36.67
CA CYS A 50 -36.52 -18.98 35.96
C CYS A 50 -35.98 -19.65 34.69
N GLN A 51 -35.76 -20.96 34.69
CA GLN A 51 -35.31 -21.70 33.51
C GLN A 51 -36.41 -21.79 32.44
N GLN A 52 -37.67 -22.01 32.83
CA GLN A 52 -38.80 -21.97 31.90
C GLN A 52 -39.09 -20.56 31.38
N ALA A 53 -38.89 -19.50 32.19
CA ALA A 53 -38.99 -18.12 31.72
C ALA A 53 -37.86 -17.73 30.75
N GLU A 54 -36.65 -18.28 30.91
CA GLU A 54 -35.53 -18.11 29.97
C GLU A 54 -35.71 -18.92 28.67
N GLU A 55 -36.41 -20.06 28.69
CA GLU A 55 -36.78 -20.81 27.48
C GLU A 55 -37.93 -20.19 26.72
N LEU A 56 -38.98 -19.69 27.39
CA LEU A 56 -40.08 -18.95 26.75
C LEU A 56 -39.65 -17.58 26.19
N GLN A 57 -38.63 -16.93 26.78
CA GLN A 57 -38.03 -15.71 26.19
C GLN A 57 -37.10 -15.99 25.01
N LYS A 58 -36.70 -17.24 24.76
CA LYS A 58 -35.91 -17.61 23.57
C LYS A 58 -36.76 -17.88 22.33
N GLU A 59 -38.07 -18.14 22.47
CA GLU A 59 -38.95 -18.44 21.33
C GLU A 59 -39.74 -17.23 20.78
N GLU A 60 -39.73 -16.08 21.45
CA GLU A 60 -40.48 -14.87 21.03
C GLU A 60 -39.62 -13.61 20.77
N GLN A 61 -38.36 -13.78 20.35
CA GLN A 61 -37.68 -12.70 19.63
C GLN A 61 -38.04 -12.80 18.15
N PRO A 62 -38.74 -11.80 17.55
CA PRO A 62 -38.83 -11.76 16.10
C PRO A 62 -37.41 -11.80 15.57
N SER A 63 -37.18 -12.74 14.65
CA SER A 63 -35.95 -12.96 13.91
C SER A 63 -35.60 -11.68 13.15
N THR A 64 -35.08 -10.71 13.89
CA THR A 64 -34.27 -9.63 13.39
C THR A 64 -33.03 -10.34 12.89
N MET A 65 -33.10 -10.76 11.63
CA MET A 65 -31.94 -11.08 10.83
C MET A 65 -30.86 -10.10 11.26
N ILE A 66 -29.79 -10.62 11.86
CA ILE A 66 -28.55 -9.89 11.97
C ILE A 66 -28.17 -9.64 10.51
N GLN A 67 -28.69 -8.55 9.94
CA GLN A 67 -28.05 -7.83 8.87
C GLN A 67 -26.71 -7.46 9.48
N GLN A 68 -25.73 -8.36 9.34
CA GLN A 68 -24.37 -7.95 9.18
C GLN A 68 -24.44 -6.84 8.15
N GLN A 69 -24.42 -5.58 8.60
CA GLN A 69 -24.10 -4.46 7.74
C GLN A 69 -22.74 -4.81 7.18
N THR A 70 -22.73 -5.47 6.03
CA THR A 70 -21.54 -5.69 5.23
C THR A 70 -21.01 -4.28 5.03
N LYS A 71 -19.90 -3.97 5.71
CA LYS A 71 -19.25 -2.67 5.60
C LYS A 71 -19.09 -2.41 4.11
N LYS A 72 -19.85 -1.45 3.56
CA LYS A 72 -19.89 -1.18 2.12
C LYS A 72 -18.47 -0.83 1.70
N ARG A 73 -17.81 -1.78 1.03
CA ARG A 73 -16.44 -1.64 0.56
C ARG A 73 -16.43 -0.60 -0.55
N ILE A 74 -15.38 0.21 -0.62
CA ILE A 74 -15.29 1.30 -1.59
C ILE A 74 -14.69 0.72 -2.87
N ALA A 75 -15.54 0.48 -3.88
CA ALA A 75 -15.15 -0.20 -5.12
C ALA A 75 -13.99 0.52 -5.82
N THR A 76 -14.02 1.86 -5.90
CA THR A 76 -12.93 2.66 -6.50
C THR A 76 -11.57 2.42 -5.84
N LEU A 77 -11.53 2.22 -4.51
CA LEU A 77 -10.27 1.95 -3.81
C LEU A 77 -9.72 0.56 -4.17
N ASP A 78 -10.61 -0.43 -4.28
CA ASP A 78 -10.23 -1.78 -4.68
C ASP A 78 -9.80 -1.81 -6.15
N VAL A 79 -10.49 -1.11 -7.05
CA VAL A 79 -10.09 -1.00 -8.47
C VAL A 79 -8.75 -0.29 -8.64
N PHE A 80 -8.51 0.83 -7.95
CA PHE A 80 -7.23 1.54 -8.09
C PHE A 80 -6.05 0.70 -7.57
N ARG A 81 -6.30 -0.07 -6.50
CA ARG A 81 -5.36 -1.09 -6.00
C ARG A 81 -5.14 -2.22 -6.99
N GLY A 82 -6.20 -2.71 -7.62
CA GLY A 82 -6.11 -3.68 -8.71
C GLY A 82 -5.29 -3.18 -9.89
N LEU A 83 -5.52 -1.94 -10.34
CA LEU A 83 -4.74 -1.31 -11.39
C LEU A 83 -3.25 -1.30 -11.03
N THR A 84 -2.91 -0.93 -9.80
CA THR A 84 -1.52 -0.86 -9.35
C THR A 84 -0.84 -2.23 -9.42
N ILE A 85 -1.55 -3.30 -9.04
CA ILE A 85 -1.04 -4.68 -9.13
C ILE A 85 -0.91 -5.14 -10.59
N VAL A 86 -1.88 -4.82 -11.45
CA VAL A 86 -1.81 -5.14 -12.88
C VAL A 86 -0.65 -4.40 -13.55
N LEU A 87 -0.44 -3.12 -13.21
CA LEU A 87 0.70 -2.35 -13.71
C LEU A 87 2.03 -2.93 -13.23
N MET A 88 2.10 -3.43 -12.00
CA MET A 88 3.29 -4.10 -11.47
C MET A 88 3.64 -5.35 -12.29
N ILE A 89 2.69 -6.27 -12.49
CA ILE A 89 2.90 -7.46 -13.34
C ILE A 89 3.34 -7.04 -14.74
N LEU A 90 2.66 -6.06 -15.34
CA LEU A 90 3.00 -5.56 -16.66
C LEU A 90 4.44 -5.05 -16.77
N VAL A 91 4.93 -4.33 -15.75
CA VAL A 91 6.25 -3.70 -15.82
C VAL A 91 7.37 -4.64 -15.43
N ASP A 92 7.11 -5.60 -14.55
CA ASP A 92 8.07 -6.61 -14.12
C ASP A 92 8.35 -7.58 -15.28
N ASP A 93 7.30 -8.05 -15.97
CA ASP A 93 7.43 -9.11 -16.97
C ASP A 93 7.55 -8.59 -18.42
N ALA A 94 6.96 -7.42 -18.76
CA ALA A 94 7.09 -6.81 -20.09
C ALA A 94 8.05 -5.60 -20.16
N GLY A 95 8.57 -5.14 -19.01
CA GLY A 95 9.45 -3.97 -18.94
C GLY A 95 10.74 -4.12 -19.74
N GLY A 96 11.35 -5.31 -19.73
CA GLY A 96 12.58 -5.58 -20.50
C GLY A 96 12.43 -5.32 -22.00
N ALA A 97 11.25 -5.60 -22.57
CA ALA A 97 10.97 -5.45 -24.00
C ALA A 97 10.71 -4.00 -24.43
N TYR A 98 10.21 -3.14 -23.53
CA TYR A 98 9.82 -1.76 -23.84
C TYR A 98 10.37 -0.76 -22.82
N SER A 99 11.28 0.10 -23.26
CA SER A 99 11.90 1.14 -22.41
C SER A 99 10.92 2.15 -21.79
N ARG A 100 9.73 2.33 -22.39
CA ARG A 100 8.66 3.19 -21.85
C ARG A 100 7.84 2.51 -20.75
N ILE A 101 7.82 1.18 -20.74
CA ILE A 101 7.20 0.37 -19.70
C ILE A 101 8.19 0.21 -18.56
N ASN A 102 9.46 -0.08 -18.86
CA ASN A 102 10.55 -0.23 -17.89
C ASN A 102 10.83 1.04 -17.08
N HIS A 103 11.55 0.92 -15.96
CA HIS A 103 12.05 2.03 -15.16
C HIS A 103 12.94 3.00 -15.95
N SER A 104 12.85 4.28 -15.59
CA SER A 104 13.81 5.29 -16.03
C SER A 104 15.20 4.98 -15.42
N PRO A 105 16.29 5.05 -16.21
CA PRO A 105 17.62 4.71 -15.70
C PRO A 105 18.09 5.58 -14.53
N TRP A 106 17.68 6.85 -14.48
CA TRP A 106 18.00 7.75 -13.38
C TRP A 106 16.99 8.88 -13.22
N ASN A 107 17.08 9.88 -14.09
CA ASN A 107 16.15 11.02 -14.13
C ASN A 107 15.05 10.75 -15.17
N GLY A 108 13.86 11.23 -14.86
CA GLY A 108 12.64 11.00 -15.64
C GLY A 108 11.61 10.19 -14.86
N CYS A 109 10.52 9.86 -15.55
CA CYS A 109 9.47 9.01 -15.04
C CYS A 109 8.87 8.22 -16.20
N THR A 110 8.85 6.90 -16.11
CA THR A 110 8.21 5.97 -17.05
C THR A 110 7.07 5.21 -16.36
N LEU A 111 6.42 4.28 -17.06
CA LEU A 111 5.22 3.60 -16.52
C LEU A 111 5.51 2.85 -15.21
N ALA A 112 6.60 2.09 -15.15
CA ALA A 112 7.01 1.36 -13.95
C ALA A 112 7.23 2.27 -12.73
N ASP A 113 7.61 3.52 -12.96
CA ASP A 113 7.90 4.47 -11.90
C ASP A 113 6.63 4.94 -11.16
N PHE A 114 5.41 4.62 -11.63
CA PHE A 114 4.17 4.98 -10.92
C PHE A 114 3.69 3.93 -9.91
N VAL A 115 4.13 2.67 -10.04
CA VAL A 115 3.58 1.53 -9.28
C VAL A 115 3.69 1.74 -7.77
N MET A 116 4.91 1.98 -7.26
CA MET A 116 5.13 2.10 -5.81
C MET A 116 4.47 3.35 -5.20
N PRO A 117 4.58 4.56 -5.77
CA PRO A 117 3.85 5.72 -5.26
C PRO A 117 2.33 5.56 -5.25
N PHE A 118 1.74 4.93 -6.27
CA PHE A 118 0.30 4.64 -6.30
C PHE A 118 -0.07 3.70 -5.15
N PHE A 119 0.76 2.70 -4.88
CA PHE A 119 0.54 1.80 -3.75
C PHE A 119 0.60 2.52 -2.40
N LEU A 120 1.62 3.38 -2.19
CA LEU A 120 1.73 4.17 -0.95
C LEU A 120 0.58 5.15 -0.77
N PHE A 121 0.11 5.77 -1.85
CA PHE A 121 -1.07 6.61 -1.85
C PHE A 121 -2.32 5.82 -1.40
N ILE A 122 -2.55 4.63 -1.96
CA ILE A 122 -3.66 3.75 -1.59
C ILE A 122 -3.56 3.31 -0.13
N VAL A 123 -2.35 2.98 0.35
CA VAL A 123 -2.11 2.67 1.77
C VAL A 123 -2.54 3.85 2.65
N GLY A 124 -2.19 5.09 2.27
CA GLY A 124 -2.66 6.31 2.93
C GLY A 124 -4.19 6.39 2.99
N VAL A 125 -4.87 6.26 1.85
CA VAL A 125 -6.36 6.29 1.78
C VAL A 125 -6.96 5.21 2.69
N ALA A 126 -6.40 4.00 2.67
CA ALA A 126 -6.85 2.88 3.48
C ALA A 126 -6.66 3.11 4.99
N ILE A 127 -5.59 3.80 5.41
CA ILE A 127 -5.36 4.15 6.83
C ILE A 127 -6.51 5.02 7.34
N ALA A 128 -6.89 6.08 6.61
CA ALA A 128 -7.99 6.96 7.01
C ALA A 128 -9.30 6.16 7.24
N LEU A 129 -9.62 5.24 6.32
CA LEU A 129 -10.84 4.44 6.38
C LEU A 129 -10.79 3.39 7.51
N ALA A 130 -9.64 2.74 7.69
CA ALA A 130 -9.46 1.71 8.72
C ALA A 130 -9.48 2.29 10.14
N LEU A 131 -8.97 3.52 10.32
CA LEU A 131 -8.84 4.19 11.61
C LEU A 131 -9.96 5.20 11.89
N LYS A 132 -11.01 5.25 11.05
CA LYS A 132 -12.18 6.13 11.25
C LYS A 132 -12.87 5.94 12.61
N LYS A 133 -12.90 4.72 13.13
CA LYS A 133 -13.53 4.37 14.42
C LYS A 133 -12.56 3.55 15.27
N ILE A 134 -11.71 4.22 16.05
CA ILE A 134 -10.82 3.57 17.02
C ILE A 134 -11.50 3.57 18.40
N PRO A 135 -11.84 2.41 18.98
CA PRO A 135 -12.42 2.35 20.32
C PRO A 135 -11.37 2.60 21.42
N LYS A 136 -10.11 2.18 21.21
CA LYS A 136 -9.00 2.38 22.17
C LYS A 136 -7.67 2.56 21.45
N VAL A 137 -7.01 3.71 21.70
CA VAL A 137 -5.71 4.10 21.09
C VAL A 137 -4.64 3.02 21.29
N SER A 138 -4.50 2.48 22.51
CA SER A 138 -3.52 1.42 22.81
C SER A 138 -3.73 0.15 21.98
N SER A 139 -4.99 -0.26 21.76
CA SER A 139 -5.30 -1.43 20.93
C SER A 139 -4.95 -1.18 19.46
N ALA A 140 -5.20 0.04 18.97
CA ALA A 140 -4.83 0.43 17.60
C ALA A 140 -3.30 0.44 17.43
N ILE A 141 -2.54 1.01 18.36
CA ILE A 141 -1.07 0.99 18.33
C ILE A 141 -0.54 -0.44 18.28
N LYS A 142 -1.04 -1.34 19.13
CA LYS A 142 -0.63 -2.76 19.13
C LYS A 142 -0.86 -3.40 17.75
N LYS A 143 -2.01 -3.15 17.12
CA LYS A 143 -2.32 -3.67 15.77
C LYS A 143 -1.39 -3.09 14.70
N ILE A 144 -1.10 -1.79 14.77
CA ILE A 144 -0.19 -1.10 13.85
C ILE A 144 1.22 -1.69 13.97
N VAL A 145 1.74 -1.83 15.18
CA VAL A 145 3.08 -2.40 15.44
C VAL A 145 3.16 -3.84 14.95
N LEU A 146 2.19 -4.70 15.30
CA LEU A 146 2.18 -6.10 14.85
C LEU A 146 2.14 -6.20 13.32
N ARG A 147 1.32 -5.40 12.65
CA ARG A 147 1.25 -5.39 11.19
C ARG A 147 2.57 -4.92 10.56
N THR A 148 3.19 -3.89 11.16
CA THR A 148 4.49 -3.39 10.72
C THR A 148 5.57 -4.47 10.84
N LEU A 149 5.63 -5.17 11.98
CA LEU A 149 6.59 -6.26 12.19
C LEU A 149 6.40 -7.41 11.19
N LYS A 150 5.16 -7.77 10.86
CA LYS A 150 4.90 -8.77 9.81
C LYS A 150 5.40 -8.32 8.45
N LEU A 151 5.14 -7.07 8.06
CA LEU A 151 5.61 -6.54 6.77
C LEU A 151 7.15 -6.51 6.71
N LEU A 152 7.82 -6.14 7.80
CA LEU A 152 9.28 -6.20 7.88
C LEU A 152 9.81 -7.63 7.76
N PHE A 153 9.21 -8.58 8.49
CA PHE A 153 9.59 -9.98 8.44
C PHE A 153 9.45 -10.58 7.04
N TRP A 154 8.26 -10.43 6.43
CA TRP A 154 8.02 -10.91 5.06
C TRP A 154 8.84 -10.14 4.02
N GLY A 155 9.15 -8.87 4.26
CA GLY A 155 10.05 -8.08 3.42
C GLY A 155 11.47 -8.65 3.39
N ILE A 156 12.05 -8.98 4.55
CA ILE A 156 13.38 -9.59 4.61
C ILE A 156 13.36 -10.98 3.96
N LEU A 157 12.32 -11.77 4.22
CA LEU A 157 12.20 -13.12 3.66
C LEU A 157 12.06 -13.12 2.13
N LEU A 158 11.29 -12.19 1.56
CA LEU A 158 11.01 -12.17 0.12
C LEU A 158 12.03 -11.33 -0.67
N GLN A 159 12.51 -10.22 -0.10
CA GLN A 159 13.31 -9.21 -0.82
C GLN A 159 14.74 -9.10 -0.29
N GLY A 160 15.03 -9.69 0.87
CA GLY A 160 16.34 -9.63 1.50
C GLY A 160 17.41 -10.48 0.83
N GLY A 161 17.09 -11.20 -0.24
CA GLY A 161 18.03 -12.12 -0.89
C GLY A 161 17.89 -13.56 -0.40
N TYR A 162 16.86 -13.91 0.39
CA TYR A 162 16.63 -15.30 0.80
C TYR A 162 16.43 -16.27 -0.39
N SER A 163 16.06 -15.72 -1.56
CA SER A 163 16.08 -16.38 -2.87
C SER A 163 17.18 -15.73 -3.73
N HIS A 164 18.45 -16.05 -3.43
CA HIS A 164 19.57 -15.64 -4.28
C HIS A 164 19.51 -16.46 -5.57
N ALA A 165 19.06 -15.82 -6.66
CA ALA A 165 18.92 -16.40 -7.99
C ALA A 165 17.92 -17.58 -8.09
N PRO A 166 16.68 -17.35 -8.59
CA PRO A 166 15.80 -18.44 -9.02
C PRO A 166 16.49 -19.39 -10.01
N ASP A 167 17.49 -18.87 -10.74
CA ASP A 167 18.21 -19.55 -11.82
C ASP A 167 19.52 -20.22 -11.37
N ASP A 168 19.99 -19.99 -10.15
CA ASP A 168 21.25 -20.55 -9.64
C ASP A 168 20.96 -21.32 -8.34
N LEU A 169 21.01 -22.66 -8.39
CA LEU A 169 20.66 -23.59 -7.29
C LEU A 169 21.66 -23.54 -6.10
N SER A 170 22.11 -22.36 -5.69
CA SER A 170 22.94 -22.19 -4.51
C SER A 170 22.09 -22.23 -3.24
N TYR A 171 22.24 -23.29 -2.44
CA TYR A 171 21.52 -23.43 -1.17
C TYR A 171 22.24 -22.65 -0.07
N GLY A 172 21.62 -21.57 0.42
CA GLY A 172 22.11 -20.79 1.55
C GLY A 172 21.82 -19.29 1.41
N VAL A 173 21.86 -18.55 2.53
CA VAL A 173 21.72 -17.09 2.53
C VAL A 173 23.00 -16.50 3.10
N ASP A 174 23.69 -15.68 2.31
CA ASP A 174 24.87 -14.98 2.82
C ASP A 174 24.44 -13.78 3.66
N MET A 175 24.53 -13.93 4.99
CA MET A 175 24.16 -12.88 5.93
C MET A 175 24.96 -11.59 5.75
N LYS A 176 26.14 -11.64 5.11
CA LYS A 176 26.95 -10.45 4.81
C LYS A 176 26.45 -9.65 3.62
N HIS A 177 25.56 -10.24 2.81
CA HIS A 177 25.02 -9.64 1.58
C HIS A 177 23.49 -9.56 1.58
N ILE A 178 22.85 -9.80 2.73
CA ILE A 178 21.41 -9.69 2.88
C ILE A 178 20.96 -8.23 2.63
N ARG A 179 19.92 -8.02 1.83
CA ARG A 179 19.39 -6.69 1.55
C ARG A 179 18.40 -6.27 2.64
N TRP A 180 18.69 -5.21 3.39
CA TRP A 180 17.84 -4.78 4.50
C TRP A 180 16.61 -3.96 4.06
N CYS A 181 16.77 -3.14 3.01
CA CYS A 181 15.74 -2.24 2.52
C CYS A 181 15.05 -2.81 1.27
N GLY A 182 13.73 -2.81 1.26
CA GLY A 182 12.91 -3.31 0.17
C GLY A 182 11.54 -2.64 0.15
N ILE A 183 10.74 -2.98 -0.85
CA ILE A 183 9.40 -2.43 -1.09
C ILE A 183 8.51 -2.65 0.14
N LEU A 184 8.52 -3.86 0.73
CA LEU A 184 7.69 -4.17 1.89
C LEU A 184 8.14 -3.40 3.14
N GLN A 185 9.44 -3.22 3.33
CA GLN A 185 10.03 -2.46 4.42
C GLN A 185 9.68 -0.97 4.31
N ARG A 186 9.74 -0.41 3.10
CA ARG A 186 9.29 0.97 2.83
C ARG A 186 7.81 1.14 3.16
N ILE A 187 6.95 0.23 2.67
CA ILE A 187 5.51 0.26 2.98
C ILE A 187 5.29 0.19 4.49
N ALA A 188 6.04 -0.66 5.19
CA ALA A 188 5.96 -0.80 6.64
C ALA A 188 6.29 0.51 7.36
N LEU A 189 7.38 1.19 6.96
CA LEU A 189 7.79 2.46 7.55
C LEU A 189 6.75 3.57 7.30
N VAL A 190 6.30 3.73 6.06
CA VAL A 190 5.27 4.72 5.71
C VAL A 190 3.96 4.44 6.48
N TYR A 191 3.53 3.18 6.50
CA TYR A 191 2.34 2.77 7.25
C TYR A 191 2.48 3.07 8.74
N LEU A 192 3.61 2.71 9.36
CA LEU A 192 3.87 2.92 10.78
C LEU A 192 3.76 4.41 11.12
N VAL A 193 4.47 5.28 10.42
CA VAL A 193 4.50 6.73 10.72
C VAL A 193 3.11 7.35 10.53
N VAL A 194 2.50 7.15 9.36
CA VAL A 194 1.21 7.78 9.03
C VAL A 194 0.08 7.27 9.93
N ALA A 195 0.04 5.96 10.21
CA ALA A 195 -0.99 5.37 11.07
C ALA A 195 -0.80 5.73 12.56
N LEU A 196 0.44 5.87 13.03
CA LEU A 196 0.72 6.34 14.39
C LEU A 196 0.27 7.78 14.57
N ILE A 197 0.62 8.69 13.65
CA ILE A 197 0.15 10.08 13.70
C ILE A 197 -1.38 10.12 13.70
N GLU A 198 -2.04 9.33 12.85
CA GLU A 198 -3.52 9.28 12.79
C GLU A 198 -4.14 8.83 14.12
N THR A 199 -3.57 7.78 14.70
CA THR A 199 -4.06 7.17 15.94
C THR A 199 -3.84 8.07 17.14
N LEU A 200 -2.67 8.69 17.25
CA LEU A 200 -2.31 9.57 18.37
C LEU A 200 -3.06 10.89 18.35
N THR A 201 -3.43 11.38 17.15
CA THR A 201 -4.11 12.67 16.97
C THR A 201 -5.63 12.55 16.89
N THR A 202 -6.18 11.34 16.94
CA THR A 202 -7.63 11.08 16.87
C THR A 202 -8.45 11.87 17.89
N LYS A 203 -7.93 12.08 19.12
CA LYS A 203 -8.62 12.87 20.17
C LYS A 203 -8.58 14.38 19.94
N LEU A 204 -7.67 14.86 19.09
CA LEU A 204 -7.48 16.29 18.79
C LEU A 204 -8.30 16.73 17.57
N ARG A 205 -9.07 15.81 16.96
CA ARG A 205 -9.82 16.05 15.74
C ARG A 205 -11.09 16.87 16.04
N PRO A 206 -11.38 17.94 15.28
CA PRO A 206 -12.67 18.61 15.38
C PRO A 206 -13.80 17.69 14.92
N THR A 207 -14.90 17.67 15.68
CA THR A 207 -16.08 16.84 15.39
C THR A 207 -16.91 17.39 14.23
N ASN A 208 -16.93 18.73 14.07
CA ASN A 208 -17.57 19.44 12.98
C ASN A 208 -16.50 20.18 12.17
N LEU A 209 -16.58 20.12 10.83
CA LEU A 209 -15.76 20.95 9.95
C LEU A 209 -16.56 22.15 9.46
N GLU A 210 -15.96 23.32 9.58
CA GLU A 210 -16.44 24.52 8.90
C GLU A 210 -16.34 24.35 7.37
N PRO A 211 -17.30 24.87 6.59
CA PRO A 211 -17.25 24.82 5.14
C PRO A 211 -16.12 25.72 4.62
N GLY A 212 -15.05 25.12 4.10
CA GLY A 212 -13.92 25.85 3.51
C GLY A 212 -12.90 24.91 2.86
N HIS A 213 -12.16 25.40 1.86
CA HIS A 213 -11.14 24.58 1.17
C HIS A 213 -9.98 24.17 2.07
N LEU A 214 -9.62 25.02 3.03
CA LEU A 214 -8.53 24.78 3.97
C LEU A 214 -8.98 24.08 5.25
N SER A 215 -10.28 23.87 5.47
CA SER A 215 -10.78 23.35 6.74
C SER A 215 -10.31 21.91 7.00
N ILE A 216 -10.16 21.08 5.96
CA ILE A 216 -9.58 19.73 6.07
C ILE A 216 -8.11 19.81 6.49
N PHE A 217 -7.34 20.70 5.86
CA PHE A 217 -5.91 20.85 6.18
C PHE A 217 -5.71 21.28 7.63
N LEU A 218 -6.58 22.16 8.14
CA LEU A 218 -6.57 22.57 9.54
C LEU A 218 -7.02 21.45 10.47
N ALA A 219 -8.10 20.72 10.13
CA ALA A 219 -8.61 19.59 10.92
C ALA A 219 -7.57 18.45 11.03
N TYR A 220 -6.77 18.24 9.99
CA TYR A 220 -5.76 17.19 9.89
C TYR A 220 -4.32 17.74 9.89
N LYS A 221 -4.10 18.89 10.52
CA LYS A 221 -2.81 19.60 10.51
C LYS A 221 -1.64 18.73 10.97
N TRP A 222 -1.86 17.80 11.90
CA TRP A 222 -0.80 16.93 12.42
C TRP A 222 -0.24 15.96 11.39
N GLN A 223 -1.06 15.51 10.42
CA GLN A 223 -0.57 14.69 9.30
C GLN A 223 0.35 15.51 8.40
N TRP A 224 -0.05 16.75 8.09
CA TRP A 224 0.76 17.65 7.28
C TRP A 224 2.02 18.14 8.01
N ILE A 225 1.97 18.34 9.33
CA ILE A 225 3.16 18.62 10.15
C ILE A 225 4.12 17.43 10.10
N GLY A 226 3.62 16.20 10.26
CA GLY A 226 4.46 15.00 10.13
C GLY A 226 5.10 14.87 8.74
N GLY A 227 4.32 15.11 7.69
CA GLY A 227 4.84 15.19 6.31
C GLY A 227 5.89 16.29 6.13
N LEU A 228 5.63 17.49 6.65
CA LEU A 228 6.58 18.61 6.60
C LEU A 228 7.88 18.29 7.33
N CYS A 229 7.82 17.63 8.49
CA CYS A 229 9.01 17.16 9.20
C CYS A 229 9.82 16.18 8.34
N ALA A 230 9.17 15.19 7.72
CA ALA A 230 9.82 14.26 6.81
C ALA A 230 10.46 14.97 5.60
N PHE A 231 9.75 15.93 5.02
CA PHE A 231 10.26 16.78 3.94
C PHE A 231 11.51 17.57 4.36
N VAL A 232 11.46 18.25 5.51
CA VAL A 232 12.59 19.05 6.00
C VAL A 232 13.80 18.16 6.30
N ILE A 233 13.60 17.00 6.93
CA ILE A 233 14.68 16.03 7.17
C ILE A 233 15.31 15.60 5.85
N TYR A 234 14.49 15.24 4.86
CA TYR A 234 14.96 14.84 3.54
C TYR A 234 15.75 15.95 2.83
N MET A 235 15.21 17.16 2.79
CA MET A 235 15.83 18.29 2.09
C MET A 235 17.10 18.76 2.79
N ALA A 236 17.07 18.91 4.12
CA ALA A 236 18.24 19.30 4.90
C ALA A 236 19.37 18.29 4.77
N THR A 237 19.06 16.98 4.74
CA THR A 237 20.07 15.94 4.54
C THR A 237 20.58 15.93 3.11
N THR A 238 19.69 16.03 2.12
CA THR A 238 20.06 15.97 0.70
C THR A 238 20.98 17.12 0.28
N TYR A 239 20.72 18.34 0.75
CA TYR A 239 21.52 19.52 0.43
C TYR A 239 22.64 19.78 1.42
N GLY A 240 22.44 19.46 2.70
CA GLY A 240 23.38 19.78 3.77
C GLY A 240 24.50 18.77 3.91
N LEU A 241 24.30 17.49 3.57
CA LEU A 241 25.29 16.44 3.83
C LEU A 241 26.44 16.47 2.80
N TYR A 242 27.67 16.46 3.31
CA TYR A 242 28.87 16.32 2.49
C TYR A 242 29.11 14.85 2.14
N VAL A 243 29.30 14.59 0.85
CA VAL A 243 29.59 13.25 0.34
C VAL A 243 31.09 13.18 0.00
N PRO A 244 31.90 12.48 0.82
CA PRO A 244 33.31 12.26 0.54
C PRO A 244 33.51 11.26 -0.61
N ASP A 245 34.74 11.20 -1.10
CA ASP A 245 35.18 10.14 -2.01
C ASP A 245 35.06 8.78 -1.30
N TRP A 246 34.75 7.75 -2.09
CA TRP A 246 34.48 6.43 -1.53
C TRP A 246 34.89 5.32 -2.50
N SER A 247 35.20 4.16 -1.94
CA SER A 247 35.64 2.99 -2.70
C SER A 247 34.83 1.75 -2.34
N PHE A 248 34.73 0.82 -3.28
CA PHE A 248 34.06 -0.46 -3.10
C PHE A 248 34.74 -1.55 -3.92
N GLU A 249 34.54 -2.80 -3.53
CA GLU A 249 35.11 -3.96 -4.20
C GLU A 249 34.00 -4.74 -4.92
N VAL A 250 34.28 -5.13 -6.16
CA VAL A 250 33.42 -6.03 -6.94
C VAL A 250 34.19 -7.33 -7.15
N HIS A 251 33.63 -8.43 -6.65
CA HIS A 251 34.22 -9.74 -6.80
C HIS A 251 33.71 -10.41 -8.08
N ASN A 252 34.64 -10.82 -8.95
CA ASN A 252 34.32 -11.57 -10.16
C ASN A 252 34.54 -13.06 -9.91
N HIS A 253 33.47 -13.79 -9.61
CA HIS A 253 33.50 -15.22 -9.29
C HIS A 253 34.10 -16.08 -10.42
N LEU A 254 33.96 -15.66 -11.70
CA LEU A 254 34.47 -16.41 -12.85
C LEU A 254 36.00 -16.36 -12.96
N LYS A 255 36.63 -15.27 -12.51
CA LYS A 255 38.08 -15.08 -12.57
C LYS A 255 38.75 -15.19 -11.19
N ASN A 256 37.96 -15.27 -10.13
CA ASN A 256 38.40 -15.24 -8.73
C ASN A 256 39.28 -14.00 -8.42
N VAL A 257 38.94 -12.86 -9.03
CA VAL A 257 39.65 -11.57 -8.87
C VAL A 257 38.68 -10.53 -8.32
N SER A 258 39.12 -9.77 -7.31
CA SER A 258 38.43 -8.57 -6.83
C SER A 258 38.99 -7.32 -7.50
N HIS A 259 38.10 -6.44 -7.97
CA HIS A 259 38.46 -5.13 -8.49
C HIS A 259 37.94 -4.04 -7.55
N THR A 260 38.84 -3.17 -7.09
CA THR A 260 38.49 -2.02 -6.27
C THR A 260 38.22 -0.80 -7.15
N TYR A 261 37.03 -0.24 -7.03
CA TYR A 261 36.61 0.98 -7.73
C TYR A 261 36.58 2.14 -6.74
N THR A 262 37.03 3.32 -7.18
CA THR A 262 36.95 4.56 -6.39
C THR A 262 36.11 5.60 -7.12
N VAL A 263 35.15 6.20 -6.43
CA VAL A 263 34.27 7.25 -6.93
C VAL A 263 34.68 8.57 -6.29
N LYS A 264 35.04 9.55 -7.13
CA LYS A 264 35.39 10.90 -6.70
C LYS A 264 34.14 11.78 -6.66
N CYS A 265 33.85 12.36 -5.51
CA CYS A 265 32.66 13.16 -5.23
C CYS A 265 33.02 14.53 -4.67
N GLY A 266 33.58 14.57 -3.45
CA GLY A 266 33.97 15.81 -2.76
C GLY A 266 32.94 16.95 -2.80
N MET A 267 31.64 16.67 -2.66
CA MET A 267 30.57 17.64 -2.95
C MET A 267 29.34 17.55 -2.03
N ARG A 268 28.46 18.57 -2.11
CA ARG A 268 27.16 18.66 -1.41
C ARG A 268 26.01 18.88 -2.40
N GLY A 269 24.79 18.47 -2.05
CA GLY A 269 23.58 18.81 -2.80
C GLY A 269 23.49 18.24 -4.21
N HIS A 270 24.25 17.21 -4.53
CA HIS A 270 24.27 16.62 -5.87
C HIS A 270 23.24 15.49 -6.02
N PHE A 271 22.49 15.49 -7.13
CA PHE A 271 21.47 14.48 -7.45
C PHE A 271 21.95 13.41 -8.44
N GLY A 272 23.25 13.39 -8.76
CA GLY A 272 23.82 12.38 -9.65
C GLY A 272 23.98 11.00 -9.01
N PRO A 273 24.17 9.94 -9.82
CA PRO A 273 24.18 8.54 -9.36
C PRO A 273 25.26 8.22 -8.32
N GLY A 274 26.53 8.59 -8.55
CA GLY A 274 27.62 8.19 -7.66
C GLY A 274 27.81 9.02 -6.38
N CYS A 275 27.30 10.25 -6.33
CA CYS A 275 27.70 11.26 -5.35
C CYS A 275 26.55 11.94 -4.61
N ASN A 276 25.36 11.33 -4.64
CA ASN A 276 24.21 11.86 -3.91
C ASN A 276 24.22 11.49 -2.42
N ALA A 277 23.60 12.34 -1.61
CA ALA A 277 23.49 12.16 -0.17
C ALA A 277 22.61 10.96 0.23
N VAL A 278 21.59 10.62 -0.57
CA VAL A 278 20.69 9.47 -0.31
C VAL A 278 21.50 8.18 -0.24
N GLY A 279 22.24 7.86 -1.30
CA GLY A 279 23.09 6.69 -1.35
C GLY A 279 24.25 6.77 -0.35
N TYR A 280 24.72 7.97 0.03
CA TYR A 280 25.71 8.09 1.11
C TYR A 280 25.15 7.67 2.47
N VAL A 281 23.95 8.13 2.84
CA VAL A 281 23.28 7.71 4.08
C VAL A 281 23.11 6.19 4.10
N ASP A 282 22.65 5.59 3.00
CA ASP A 282 22.43 4.15 2.96
C ASP A 282 23.75 3.35 3.11
N ARG A 283 24.85 3.83 2.52
CA ARG A 283 26.18 3.22 2.70
C ARG A 283 26.68 3.30 4.13
N GLN A 284 26.37 4.38 4.86
CA GLN A 284 26.78 4.55 6.26
C GLN A 284 25.91 3.75 7.23
N VAL A 285 24.61 3.68 6.99
CA VAL A 285 23.65 3.02 7.89
C VAL A 285 23.67 1.51 7.70
N TRP A 286 23.65 1.05 6.45
CA TRP A 286 23.50 -0.37 6.12
C TRP A 286 24.81 -1.05 5.74
N GLY A 287 25.78 -0.29 5.22
CA GLY A 287 27.00 -0.85 4.63
C GLY A 287 26.81 -1.22 3.16
N ILE A 288 27.90 -1.14 2.38
CA ILE A 288 27.88 -1.30 0.92
C ILE A 288 27.40 -2.69 0.48
N ASN A 289 27.75 -3.73 1.23
CA ASN A 289 27.44 -5.12 0.89
C ASN A 289 25.94 -5.45 1.00
N HIS A 290 25.18 -4.62 1.72
CA HIS A 290 23.75 -4.80 1.94
C HIS A 290 22.88 -3.97 0.98
N LEU A 291 23.52 -3.27 0.04
CA LEU A 291 22.83 -2.47 -0.98
C LEU A 291 22.50 -3.32 -2.21
N TYR A 292 21.47 -2.90 -2.92
CA TYR A 292 21.06 -3.56 -4.16
C TYR A 292 22.15 -3.46 -5.25
N SER A 293 22.56 -4.61 -5.80
CA SER A 293 23.69 -4.73 -6.73
C SER A 293 23.33 -4.45 -8.19
N GLY A 294 22.05 -4.38 -8.55
CA GLY A 294 21.54 -4.19 -9.91
C GLY A 294 20.88 -2.85 -10.19
N PRO A 295 21.43 -1.68 -9.77
CA PRO A 295 20.72 -0.41 -9.91
C PRO A 295 20.47 -0.03 -11.38
N GLU A 296 19.32 0.61 -11.63
CA GLU A 296 18.85 0.99 -12.97
C GLU A 296 19.81 1.93 -13.71
N TRP A 297 20.65 2.69 -12.99
CA TRP A 297 21.61 3.60 -13.60
C TRP A 297 22.65 2.90 -14.47
N LYS A 298 22.80 1.57 -14.37
CA LYS A 298 23.67 0.77 -15.25
C LYS A 298 23.23 0.87 -16.71
N ARG A 299 21.96 1.21 -16.94
CA ARG A 299 21.35 1.44 -18.25
C ARG A 299 21.54 2.86 -18.78
N LEU A 300 22.25 3.73 -18.07
CA LEU A 300 22.60 5.07 -18.56
C LEU A 300 23.56 4.97 -19.75
N LYS A 301 23.49 5.94 -20.66
CA LYS A 301 24.42 6.10 -21.80
C LYS A 301 25.89 6.17 -21.39
N ALA A 302 26.15 6.66 -20.19
CA ALA A 302 27.50 6.71 -19.60
C ALA A 302 28.03 5.32 -19.23
N CYS A 303 27.14 4.35 -18.97
CA CYS A 303 27.51 3.02 -18.51
C CYS A 303 27.43 1.97 -19.63
N THR A 304 26.50 2.06 -20.58
CA THR A 304 26.31 1.06 -21.64
C THR A 304 25.94 1.68 -22.99
N PHE A 305 26.39 1.07 -24.09
CA PHE A 305 25.98 1.42 -25.46
C PHE A 305 24.53 1.00 -25.77
N SER A 306 23.97 0.05 -25.02
CA SER A 306 22.60 -0.45 -25.19
C SER A 306 21.53 0.47 -24.61
N SER A 307 21.92 1.60 -24.00
CA SER A 307 21.00 2.54 -23.34
C SER A 307 19.84 2.95 -24.28
N PRO A 308 18.57 2.92 -23.83
CA PRO A 308 18.13 2.73 -22.44
C PRO A 308 17.90 1.27 -22.03
N SER A 309 18.23 0.30 -22.87
CA SER A 309 18.13 -1.12 -22.53
C SER A 309 19.34 -1.59 -21.72
N SER A 310 19.19 -2.72 -21.05
CA SER A 310 20.30 -3.40 -20.38
C SER A 310 21.31 -3.92 -21.41
N GLY A 311 22.57 -3.93 -21.02
CA GLY A 311 23.67 -4.38 -21.88
C GLY A 311 24.98 -4.41 -21.10
N PRO A 312 26.07 -4.90 -21.72
CA PRO A 312 27.38 -4.90 -21.11
C PRO A 312 27.81 -3.47 -20.77
N LEU A 313 28.57 -3.33 -19.69
CA LEU A 313 29.18 -2.06 -19.31
C LEU A 313 30.30 -1.72 -20.30
N ARG A 314 30.44 -0.43 -20.61
CA ARG A 314 31.51 0.06 -21.48
C ARG A 314 32.87 -0.08 -20.77
N GLU A 315 33.93 -0.27 -21.54
CA GLU A 315 35.30 -0.30 -21.01
C GLU A 315 35.71 1.04 -20.39
N ASP A 316 35.19 2.15 -20.92
CA ASP A 316 35.40 3.53 -20.43
C ASP A 316 34.32 3.99 -19.43
N ALA A 317 33.50 3.07 -18.91
CA ALA A 317 32.41 3.42 -18.00
C ALA A 317 32.96 4.04 -16.69
N PRO A 318 32.32 5.11 -16.17
CA PRO A 318 32.66 5.67 -14.87
C PRO A 318 32.59 4.62 -13.75
N SER A 319 33.45 4.75 -12.74
CA SER A 319 33.53 3.80 -11.62
C SER A 319 32.19 3.58 -10.90
N TRP A 320 31.36 4.63 -10.79
CA TRP A 320 30.04 4.53 -10.16
C TRP A 320 29.04 3.67 -10.95
N CYS A 321 29.28 3.32 -12.23
CA CYS A 321 28.43 2.38 -12.96
C CYS A 321 28.46 0.96 -12.34
N HIS A 322 29.55 0.61 -11.64
CA HIS A 322 29.69 -0.67 -10.95
C HIS A 322 29.15 -0.64 -9.52
N ALA A 323 28.83 0.55 -9.00
CA ALA A 323 28.41 0.72 -7.62
C ALA A 323 27.02 0.10 -7.35
N PRO A 324 26.82 -0.52 -6.17
CA PRO A 324 25.49 -0.86 -5.70
C PRO A 324 24.76 0.39 -5.19
N PHE A 325 23.44 0.37 -5.25
CA PHE A 325 22.58 1.47 -4.79
C PHE A 325 21.18 0.97 -4.49
N ASP A 326 20.63 1.38 -3.35
CA ASP A 326 19.30 0.95 -2.92
C ASP A 326 18.26 2.07 -3.13
N PRO A 327 17.33 1.94 -4.12
CA PRO A 327 16.22 2.88 -4.27
C PRO A 327 15.26 2.88 -3.09
N GLU A 328 15.25 1.78 -2.33
CA GLU A 328 14.35 1.54 -1.22
C GLU A 328 14.99 1.91 0.14
N GLY A 329 16.17 2.55 0.12
CA GLY A 329 16.96 2.96 1.28
C GLY A 329 16.27 3.91 2.26
N LEU A 330 16.97 4.25 3.35
CA LEU A 330 16.43 4.95 4.51
C LEU A 330 15.95 6.36 4.15
N LEU A 331 16.82 7.17 3.53
CA LEU A 331 16.50 8.58 3.26
C LEU A 331 15.40 8.71 2.20
N SER A 332 15.43 7.88 1.17
CA SER A 332 14.35 7.77 0.18
C SER A 332 13.03 7.29 0.79
N SER A 333 13.09 6.38 1.78
CA SER A 333 11.89 5.92 2.51
C SER A 333 11.30 6.99 3.42
N ILE A 334 12.12 7.88 3.98
CA ILE A 334 11.65 9.08 4.71
C ILE A 334 10.87 10.00 3.76
N SER A 335 11.38 10.26 2.56
CA SER A 335 10.65 11.03 1.54
C SER A 335 9.33 10.34 1.17
N ALA A 336 9.31 9.00 1.11
CA ALA A 336 8.11 8.20 0.81
C ALA A 336 6.95 8.35 1.80
N ILE A 337 7.19 8.86 3.01
CA ILE A 337 6.14 9.21 3.97
C ILE A 337 5.18 10.24 3.37
N LEU A 338 5.68 11.18 2.56
CA LEU A 338 4.87 12.21 1.91
C LEU A 338 3.79 11.61 1.00
N SER A 339 4.08 10.55 0.25
CA SER A 339 3.09 9.87 -0.59
C SER A 339 1.97 9.25 0.24
N GLY A 340 2.30 8.70 1.42
CA GLY A 340 1.31 8.22 2.38
C GLY A 340 0.47 9.34 3.00
N VAL A 341 1.07 10.50 3.29
CA VAL A 341 0.38 11.71 3.79
C VAL A 341 -0.56 12.29 2.73
N ILE A 342 -0.14 12.34 1.47
CA ILE A 342 -1.02 12.73 0.35
C ILE A 342 -2.20 11.76 0.26
N GLY A 343 -1.94 10.45 0.32
CA GLY A 343 -2.99 9.42 0.28
C GLY A 343 -4.00 9.52 1.44
N ILE A 344 -3.53 9.69 2.68
CA ILE A 344 -4.43 9.76 3.84
C ILE A 344 -5.34 10.99 3.76
N HIS A 345 -4.85 12.10 3.21
CA HIS A 345 -5.68 13.28 2.95
C HIS A 345 -6.85 12.98 2.00
N TYR A 346 -6.63 12.22 0.92
CA TYR A 346 -7.73 11.79 0.05
C TYR A 346 -8.76 10.93 0.80
N GLY A 347 -8.29 10.04 1.68
CA GLY A 347 -9.17 9.26 2.55
C GLY A 347 -9.97 10.11 3.54
N HIS A 348 -9.39 11.17 4.09
CA HIS A 348 -10.10 12.10 4.98
C HIS A 348 -11.20 12.89 4.25
N VAL A 349 -10.92 13.37 3.03
CA VAL A 349 -11.92 14.00 2.17
C VAL A 349 -13.10 13.04 1.93
N LEU A 350 -12.83 11.76 1.67
CA LEU A 350 -13.86 10.74 1.46
C LEU A 350 -14.77 10.53 2.68
N ILE A 351 -14.20 10.64 3.88
CA ILE A 351 -14.90 10.42 5.15
C ILE A 351 -15.81 11.60 5.51
N HIS A 352 -15.35 12.83 5.28
CA HIS A 352 -16.02 14.04 5.75
C HIS A 352 -17.01 14.63 4.75
N PHE A 353 -16.64 14.69 3.48
CA PHE A 353 -17.49 15.27 2.44
C PHE A 353 -18.43 14.18 1.96
N LYS A 354 -19.74 14.42 2.00
CA LYS A 354 -20.74 13.47 1.49
C LYS A 354 -21.02 13.69 0.00
N GLY A 355 -20.92 14.93 -0.48
CA GLY A 355 -21.17 15.29 -1.88
C GLY A 355 -20.03 14.86 -2.82
N HIS A 356 -20.38 14.27 -3.96
CA HIS A 356 -19.40 13.86 -4.98
C HIS A 356 -18.62 15.05 -5.56
N GLY A 357 -19.30 16.17 -5.84
CA GLY A 357 -18.66 17.37 -6.41
C GLY A 357 -17.63 18.01 -5.47
N GLU A 358 -17.91 18.06 -4.17
CA GLU A 358 -16.98 18.62 -3.18
C GLU A 358 -15.73 17.75 -3.04
N ARG A 359 -15.89 16.41 -3.02
CA ARG A 359 -14.78 15.45 -3.01
C ARG A 359 -13.87 15.67 -4.22
N LEU A 360 -14.46 15.69 -5.41
CA LEU A 360 -13.72 15.88 -6.66
C LEU A 360 -13.03 17.25 -6.70
N LYS A 361 -13.67 18.31 -6.22
CA LYS A 361 -13.06 19.64 -6.17
C LYS A 361 -11.78 19.65 -5.33
N GLN A 362 -11.79 19.03 -4.15
CA GLN A 362 -10.59 18.92 -3.30
C GLN A 362 -9.51 18.06 -3.97
N TRP A 363 -9.90 16.87 -4.45
CA TRP A 363 -8.98 15.91 -5.03
C TRP A 363 -8.33 16.39 -6.32
N VAL A 364 -9.10 16.92 -7.26
CA VAL A 364 -8.56 17.42 -8.54
C VAL A 364 -7.74 18.68 -8.31
N SER A 365 -8.19 19.59 -7.43
CA SER A 365 -7.42 20.80 -7.11
C SER A 365 -6.05 20.45 -6.52
N MET A 366 -6.00 19.55 -5.52
CA MET A 366 -4.72 19.15 -4.93
C MET A 366 -3.85 18.40 -5.94
N GLY A 367 -4.44 17.50 -6.74
CA GLY A 367 -3.72 16.77 -7.79
C GLY A 367 -3.05 17.70 -8.81
N LEU A 368 -3.77 18.72 -9.29
CA LEU A 368 -3.24 19.71 -10.23
C LEU A 368 -2.14 20.56 -9.60
N VAL A 369 -2.30 21.02 -8.36
CA VAL A 369 -1.26 21.80 -7.66
C VAL A 369 0.03 21.01 -7.51
N LEU A 370 -0.06 19.73 -7.14
CA LEU A 370 1.10 18.86 -7.02
C LEU A 370 1.79 18.61 -8.36
N LEU A 371 1.02 18.39 -9.45
CA LEU A 371 1.57 18.23 -10.79
C LEU A 371 2.29 19.49 -11.27
N VAL A 372 1.68 20.66 -11.12
CA VAL A 372 2.27 21.95 -11.51
C VAL A 372 3.56 22.20 -10.72
N LEU A 373 3.55 21.97 -9.41
CA LEU A 373 4.74 22.10 -8.57
C LEU A 373 5.87 21.17 -9.03
N ALA A 374 5.56 19.92 -9.33
CA ALA A 374 6.55 18.95 -9.79
C ALA A 374 7.19 19.35 -11.14
N ILE A 375 6.36 19.80 -12.09
CA ILE A 375 6.80 20.28 -13.40
C ILE A 375 7.72 21.48 -13.22
N ILE A 376 7.33 22.47 -12.39
CA ILE A 376 8.18 23.64 -12.11
C ILE A 376 9.53 23.20 -11.53
N LEU A 377 9.54 22.34 -10.50
CA LEU A 377 10.78 21.89 -9.87
C LEU A 377 11.70 21.13 -10.83
N HIS A 378 11.13 20.36 -11.75
CA HIS A 378 11.90 19.59 -12.72
C HIS A 378 12.51 20.47 -13.81
N PHE A 379 11.71 21.36 -14.42
CA PHE A 379 12.14 22.19 -15.54
C PHE A 379 12.97 23.42 -15.12
N THR A 380 12.94 23.78 -13.83
CA THR A 380 13.86 24.77 -13.26
C THR A 380 15.21 24.17 -12.84
N ASP A 381 15.42 22.87 -13.08
CA ASP A 381 16.59 22.09 -12.65
C ASP A 381 16.85 22.14 -11.12
N ALA A 382 15.87 22.59 -10.33
CA ALA A 382 15.99 22.67 -8.88
C ALA A 382 15.99 21.28 -8.24
N ILE A 383 15.04 20.42 -8.64
CA ILE A 383 14.97 19.03 -8.16
C ILE A 383 14.51 18.13 -9.33
N PRO A 384 15.38 17.27 -9.89
CA PRO A 384 15.00 16.42 -11.02
C PRO A 384 13.97 15.36 -10.59
N LEU A 385 13.05 15.01 -11.50
CA LEU A 385 12.19 13.85 -11.30
C LEU A 385 13.07 12.60 -11.26
N ASN A 386 13.19 11.98 -10.08
CA ASN A 386 14.03 10.83 -9.86
C ASN A 386 13.37 9.86 -8.86
N LYS A 387 13.04 8.66 -9.35
CA LYS A 387 12.47 7.55 -8.55
C LYS A 387 13.46 7.04 -7.52
N GLN A 388 14.70 6.82 -7.95
CA GLN A 388 15.74 6.15 -7.16
C GLN A 388 16.08 6.95 -5.89
N LEU A 389 16.07 8.28 -5.98
CA LEU A 389 16.25 9.19 -4.84
C LEU A 389 14.95 9.46 -4.06
N TYR A 390 13.81 8.98 -4.58
CA TYR A 390 12.47 9.37 -4.17
C TYR A 390 12.35 10.89 -3.99
N SER A 391 12.84 11.62 -5.00
CA SER A 391 12.94 13.07 -5.00
C SER A 391 11.60 13.77 -4.73
N PHE A 392 11.64 14.95 -4.11
CA PHE A 392 10.41 15.68 -3.78
C PHE A 392 9.57 16.01 -5.02
N SER A 393 10.20 16.40 -6.14
CA SER A 393 9.48 16.62 -7.40
C SER A 393 8.80 15.34 -7.89
N TYR A 394 9.44 14.18 -7.75
CA TYR A 394 8.85 12.87 -8.08
C TYR A 394 7.65 12.53 -7.16
N VAL A 395 7.73 12.81 -5.86
CA VAL A 395 6.60 12.67 -4.92
C VAL A 395 5.41 13.52 -5.37
N CYS A 396 5.64 14.80 -5.68
CA CYS A 396 4.60 15.70 -6.14
C CYS A 396 4.00 15.22 -7.48
N PHE A 397 4.84 14.80 -8.42
CA PHE A 397 4.39 14.34 -9.74
C PHE A 397 3.49 13.09 -9.62
N THR A 398 3.98 12.09 -8.91
CA THR A 398 3.28 10.80 -8.78
C THR A 398 2.09 10.88 -7.84
N GLY A 399 2.16 11.68 -6.77
CA GLY A 399 1.02 11.95 -5.89
C GLY A 399 -0.10 12.72 -6.61
N GLY A 400 0.27 13.69 -7.45
CA GLY A 400 -0.68 14.41 -8.30
C GLY A 400 -1.33 13.50 -9.33
N ALA A 401 -0.53 12.68 -10.03
CA ALA A 401 -1.04 11.68 -10.98
C ALA A 401 -1.96 10.66 -10.31
N ALA A 402 -1.59 10.13 -9.13
CA ALA A 402 -2.43 9.22 -8.35
C ALA A 402 -3.77 9.85 -8.02
N GLY A 403 -3.76 11.12 -7.62
CA GLY A 403 -4.95 11.90 -7.33
C GLY A 403 -5.91 12.07 -8.51
N ILE A 404 -5.37 12.34 -9.70
CA ILE A 404 -6.15 12.48 -10.94
C ILE A 404 -6.72 11.12 -11.37
N VAL A 405 -5.90 10.06 -11.37
CA VAL A 405 -6.33 8.70 -11.73
C VAL A 405 -7.41 8.19 -10.77
N PHE A 406 -7.22 8.39 -9.46
CA PHE A 406 -8.19 8.03 -8.43
C PHE A 406 -9.52 8.79 -8.63
N SER A 407 -9.46 10.09 -8.95
CA SER A 407 -10.65 10.89 -9.25
C SER A 407 -11.36 10.41 -10.52
N GLY A 408 -10.61 10.00 -11.54
CA GLY A 408 -11.14 9.39 -12.76
C GLY A 408 -11.92 8.11 -12.48
N PHE A 409 -11.33 7.14 -11.76
CA PHE A 409 -12.03 5.92 -11.37
C PHE A 409 -13.26 6.21 -10.50
N TYR A 410 -13.16 7.19 -9.60
CA TYR A 410 -14.30 7.60 -8.78
C TYR A 410 -15.48 8.08 -9.61
N ILE A 411 -15.23 8.89 -10.65
CA ILE A 411 -16.28 9.33 -11.59
C ILE A 411 -16.86 8.12 -12.33
N LEU A 412 -16.02 7.26 -12.90
CA LEU A 412 -16.46 6.12 -13.69
C LEU A 412 -17.30 5.13 -12.86
N ILE A 413 -16.87 4.82 -11.65
CA ILE A 413 -17.45 3.73 -10.85
C ILE A 413 -18.54 4.24 -9.90
N ASP A 414 -18.23 5.26 -9.10
CA ASP A 414 -19.14 5.71 -8.04
C ASP A 414 -20.18 6.74 -8.52
N ILE A 415 -19.91 7.49 -9.60
CA ILE A 415 -20.84 8.49 -10.16
C ILE A 415 -21.60 7.94 -11.37
N TRP A 416 -20.89 7.42 -12.38
CA TRP A 416 -21.50 6.88 -13.60
C TRP A 416 -21.97 5.43 -13.47
N GLY A 417 -21.57 4.73 -12.40
CA GLY A 417 -22.01 3.35 -12.15
C GLY A 417 -21.40 2.30 -13.07
N LEU A 418 -20.34 2.64 -13.82
CA LEU A 418 -19.68 1.74 -14.78
C LEU A 418 -18.76 0.75 -14.06
N ARG A 419 -19.33 -0.15 -13.25
CA ARG A 419 -18.55 -1.10 -12.43
C ARG A 419 -18.13 -2.36 -13.20
N THR A 420 -18.97 -2.85 -14.11
CA THR A 420 -18.78 -4.12 -14.81
C THR A 420 -17.43 -4.29 -15.53
N PRO A 421 -16.90 -3.31 -16.29
CA PRO A 421 -15.60 -3.49 -16.95
C PRO A 421 -14.42 -3.51 -15.99
N PHE A 422 -14.59 -2.99 -14.77
CA PHE A 422 -13.51 -2.92 -13.76
C PHE A 422 -13.58 -4.03 -12.71
N LEU A 423 -14.49 -5.00 -12.85
CA LEU A 423 -14.63 -6.10 -11.88
C LEU A 423 -13.34 -6.92 -11.74
N PHE A 424 -12.62 -7.16 -12.83
CA PHE A 424 -11.35 -7.90 -12.77
C PHE A 424 -10.30 -7.15 -11.94
N LEU A 425 -10.21 -5.82 -12.09
CA LEU A 425 -9.35 -4.97 -11.26
C LEU A 425 -9.84 -4.98 -9.80
N GLU A 426 -11.14 -4.91 -9.57
CA GLU A 426 -11.70 -4.98 -8.22
C GLU A 426 -11.30 -6.29 -7.51
N TRP A 427 -11.44 -7.44 -8.18
CA TRP A 427 -11.08 -8.74 -7.61
C TRP A 427 -9.59 -8.87 -7.32
N ILE A 428 -8.73 -8.48 -8.28
CA ILE A 428 -7.28 -8.44 -8.08
C ILE A 428 -6.95 -7.52 -6.90
N GLY A 429 -7.56 -6.34 -6.85
CA GLY A 429 -7.39 -5.39 -5.76
C GLY A 429 -7.78 -5.98 -4.41
N MET A 430 -8.93 -6.63 -4.30
CA MET A 430 -9.38 -7.29 -3.07
C MET A 430 -8.38 -8.34 -2.54
N ASN A 431 -7.63 -8.99 -3.44
CA ASN A 431 -6.61 -10.01 -3.17
C ASN A 431 -5.16 -9.53 -3.44
N ALA A 432 -4.90 -8.23 -3.45
CA ALA A 432 -3.64 -7.64 -3.90
C ALA A 432 -2.38 -8.21 -3.24
N MET A 433 -2.43 -8.54 -1.94
CA MET A 433 -1.26 -9.10 -1.25
C MET A 433 -0.90 -10.51 -1.74
N LEU A 434 -1.90 -11.33 -2.06
CA LEU A 434 -1.67 -12.67 -2.63
C LEU A 434 -1.01 -12.56 -3.99
N VAL A 435 -1.58 -11.72 -4.85
CA VAL A 435 -1.05 -11.51 -6.20
C VAL A 435 0.34 -10.89 -6.14
N PHE A 436 0.60 -9.95 -5.22
CA PHE A 436 1.94 -9.39 -5.01
C PHE A 436 2.98 -10.44 -4.65
N VAL A 437 2.70 -11.28 -3.65
CA VAL A 437 3.65 -12.30 -3.19
C VAL A 437 3.83 -13.38 -4.26
N MET A 438 2.76 -13.84 -4.90
CA MET A 438 2.84 -14.95 -5.84
C MET A 438 3.36 -14.54 -7.21
N ALA A 439 2.92 -13.40 -7.75
CA ALA A 439 3.32 -12.92 -9.07
C ALA A 439 4.65 -12.15 -9.00
N ALA A 440 4.65 -10.98 -8.36
CA ALA A 440 5.79 -10.05 -8.45
C ALA A 440 7.02 -10.46 -7.63
N GLN A 441 6.90 -11.37 -6.66
CA GLN A 441 8.09 -11.95 -6.01
C GLN A 441 8.55 -13.23 -6.71
N GLY A 442 7.96 -13.57 -7.86
CA GLY A 442 8.38 -14.71 -8.68
C GLY A 442 8.13 -16.07 -8.05
N ILE A 443 7.38 -16.18 -6.94
CA ILE A 443 7.14 -17.48 -6.28
C ILE A 443 6.36 -18.42 -7.19
N PHE A 444 5.30 -17.92 -7.84
CA PHE A 444 4.51 -18.72 -8.77
C PHE A 444 5.32 -19.07 -10.02
N ALA A 445 6.00 -18.09 -10.61
CA ALA A 445 6.84 -18.29 -11.78
C ALA A 445 7.96 -19.29 -11.50
N GLY A 446 8.70 -19.14 -10.39
CA GLY A 446 9.75 -20.08 -9.98
C GLY A 446 9.23 -21.49 -9.70
N PHE A 447 8.02 -21.63 -9.13
CA PHE A 447 7.40 -22.95 -8.94
C PHE A 447 7.06 -23.63 -10.28
N ILE A 448 6.53 -22.89 -11.25
CA ILE A 448 6.19 -23.43 -12.57
C ILE A 448 7.45 -23.67 -13.41
N ASN A 449 8.37 -22.72 -13.45
CA ASN A 449 9.62 -22.77 -14.22
C ASN A 449 10.60 -23.82 -13.67
N GLY A 450 10.48 -24.18 -12.38
CA GLY A 450 11.24 -25.28 -11.79
C GLY A 450 10.97 -26.64 -12.44
N TRP A 451 9.87 -26.79 -13.19
CA TRP A 451 9.60 -27.97 -14.01
C TRP A 451 10.05 -27.73 -15.46
N TYR A 452 11.27 -28.16 -15.77
CA TYR A 452 11.87 -28.06 -17.10
C TYR A 452 12.32 -29.42 -17.63
N TYR A 453 12.46 -29.53 -18.97
CA TYR A 453 12.89 -30.77 -19.62
C TYR A 453 14.31 -30.62 -20.17
N ASN A 454 15.27 -31.34 -19.60
CA ASN A 454 16.71 -31.34 -19.91
C ASN A 454 17.43 -30.01 -19.64
N ASP A 455 16.88 -28.89 -20.11
CA ASP A 455 17.47 -27.54 -20.06
C ASP A 455 16.51 -26.58 -19.33
N PRO A 456 16.98 -25.73 -18.39
CA PRO A 456 16.17 -24.70 -17.73
C PRO A 456 15.42 -23.77 -18.69
N ASP A 457 15.98 -23.55 -19.90
CA ASP A 457 15.32 -22.75 -20.93
C ASP A 457 14.10 -23.47 -21.54
N ASN A 458 14.04 -24.81 -21.43
CA ASN A 458 12.93 -25.65 -21.89
C ASN A 458 11.90 -25.91 -20.78
N ASN A 459 11.41 -24.85 -20.16
CA ASN A 459 10.29 -24.91 -19.22
C ASN A 459 8.94 -24.63 -19.90
N LEU A 460 7.84 -24.96 -19.23
CA LEU A 460 6.48 -24.81 -19.77
C LEU A 460 6.15 -23.36 -20.14
N VAL A 461 6.62 -22.38 -19.35
CA VAL A 461 6.34 -20.95 -19.58
C VAL A 461 7.05 -20.47 -20.84
N ASN A 462 8.34 -20.74 -20.98
CA ASN A 462 9.12 -20.41 -22.16
C ASN A 462 8.54 -21.09 -23.41
N TRP A 463 8.12 -22.35 -23.30
CA TRP A 463 7.48 -23.06 -24.40
C TRP A 463 6.17 -22.38 -24.84
N ILE A 464 5.29 -22.03 -23.90
CA ILE A 464 4.04 -21.31 -24.17
C ILE A 464 4.34 -19.94 -24.80
N GLN A 465 5.25 -19.17 -24.21
CA GLN A 465 5.59 -17.84 -24.70
C GLN A 465 6.17 -17.90 -26.12
N GLN A 466 7.07 -18.84 -26.39
CA GLN A 466 7.70 -18.98 -27.70
C GLN A 466 6.68 -19.43 -28.76
N HIS A 467 5.97 -20.53 -28.53
CA HIS A 467 5.14 -21.15 -29.58
C HIS A 467 3.77 -20.50 -29.75
N LEU A 468 3.14 -20.02 -28.66
CA LEU A 468 1.79 -19.45 -28.73
C LEU A 468 1.80 -17.94 -28.97
N PHE A 469 2.85 -17.24 -28.57
CA PHE A 469 2.91 -15.78 -28.66
C PHE A 469 4.00 -15.28 -29.61
N ASN A 470 5.27 -15.69 -29.43
CA ASN A 470 6.36 -15.17 -30.25
C ASN A 470 6.28 -15.63 -31.71
N ASP A 471 6.06 -16.92 -31.95
CA ASP A 471 6.03 -17.52 -33.28
C ASP A 471 4.82 -17.05 -34.09
N VAL A 472 3.65 -16.95 -33.45
CA VAL A 472 2.42 -16.53 -34.14
C VAL A 472 2.45 -15.04 -34.48
N TRP A 473 3.11 -14.20 -33.68
CA TRP A 473 3.25 -12.75 -33.94
C TRP A 473 4.57 -12.35 -34.61
N ASN A 474 5.47 -13.30 -34.89
CA ASN A 474 6.79 -13.10 -35.48
C ASN A 474 7.62 -11.98 -34.81
N SER A 475 7.45 -11.78 -33.50
CA SER A 475 8.11 -10.70 -32.76
C SER A 475 8.14 -11.02 -31.27
N GLU A 476 9.34 -11.16 -30.73
CA GLU A 476 9.56 -11.39 -29.29
C GLU A 476 8.96 -10.26 -28.44
N ARG A 477 9.11 -9.00 -28.86
CA ARG A 477 8.56 -7.86 -28.12
C ARG A 477 7.04 -7.89 -28.04
N ILE A 478 6.38 -8.24 -29.14
CA ILE A 478 4.90 -8.27 -29.17
C ILE A 478 4.40 -9.53 -28.46
N GLY A 479 5.06 -10.67 -28.68
CA GLY A 479 4.72 -11.92 -28.03
C GLY A 479 4.82 -11.83 -26.50
N THR A 480 5.91 -11.28 -25.95
CA THR A 480 6.05 -11.05 -24.50
C THR A 480 4.94 -10.13 -23.96
N LEU A 481 4.62 -9.03 -24.66
CA LEU A 481 3.55 -8.13 -24.21
C LEU A 481 2.19 -8.83 -24.18
N LEU A 482 1.87 -9.61 -25.21
CA LEU A 482 0.60 -10.34 -25.29
C LEU A 482 0.53 -11.48 -24.29
N TYR A 483 1.65 -12.17 -24.03
CA TYR A 483 1.74 -13.18 -22.99
C TYR A 483 1.38 -12.58 -21.62
N VAL A 484 2.00 -11.46 -21.23
CA VAL A 484 1.73 -10.81 -19.95
C VAL A 484 0.26 -10.34 -19.85
N ILE A 485 -0.28 -9.76 -20.92
CA ILE A 485 -1.68 -9.27 -20.93
C ILE A 485 -2.69 -10.42 -20.88
N PHE A 486 -2.54 -11.43 -21.75
CA PHE A 486 -3.56 -12.45 -21.97
C PHE A 486 -3.35 -13.72 -21.15
N ALA A 487 -2.11 -14.10 -20.86
CA ALA A 487 -1.84 -15.24 -19.99
C ALA A 487 -1.82 -14.80 -18.53
N GLU A 488 -0.93 -13.90 -18.14
CA GLU A 488 -0.67 -13.63 -16.71
C GLU A 488 -1.75 -12.77 -16.05
N ILE A 489 -2.07 -11.60 -16.60
CA ILE A 489 -3.07 -10.69 -16.00
C ILE A 489 -4.44 -11.36 -15.97
N THR A 490 -4.83 -12.06 -17.03
CA THR A 490 -6.11 -12.79 -17.09
C THR A 490 -6.11 -13.99 -16.13
N PHE A 491 -4.99 -14.70 -15.98
CA PHE A 491 -4.84 -15.76 -14.99
C PHE A 491 -5.05 -15.22 -13.57
N TRP A 492 -4.37 -14.15 -13.19
CA TRP A 492 -4.52 -13.55 -11.86
C TRP A 492 -5.90 -12.94 -11.63
N ALA A 493 -6.54 -12.42 -12.67
CA ALA A 493 -7.94 -11.99 -12.63
C ALA A 493 -8.88 -13.16 -12.34
N ALA A 494 -8.70 -14.30 -13.03
CA ALA A 494 -9.51 -15.50 -12.84
C ALA A 494 -9.31 -16.10 -11.44
N VAL A 495 -8.06 -16.26 -11.00
CA VAL A 495 -7.72 -16.74 -9.64
C VAL A 495 -8.33 -15.84 -8.58
N SER A 496 -8.17 -14.52 -8.72
CA SER A 496 -8.74 -13.55 -7.77
C SER A 496 -10.28 -13.57 -7.76
N GLY A 497 -10.91 -13.79 -8.91
CA GLY A 497 -12.36 -13.96 -9.03
C GLY A 497 -12.88 -15.24 -8.36
N ILE A 498 -12.16 -16.35 -8.50
CA ILE A 498 -12.46 -17.61 -7.80
C ILE A 498 -12.33 -17.41 -6.29
N LEU A 499 -11.22 -16.83 -5.82
CA LEU A 499 -11.03 -16.53 -4.40
C LEU A 499 -12.12 -15.61 -3.85
N HIS A 500 -12.53 -14.61 -4.63
CA HIS A 500 -13.64 -13.73 -4.27
C HIS A 500 -14.96 -14.50 -4.12
N LYS A 501 -15.28 -15.40 -5.06
CA LYS A 501 -16.46 -16.28 -5.00
C LYS A 501 -16.44 -17.20 -3.79
N LEU A 502 -15.25 -17.65 -3.37
CA LEU A 502 -15.03 -18.46 -2.18
C LEU A 502 -14.98 -17.65 -0.87
N GLY A 503 -15.01 -16.32 -0.94
CA GLY A 503 -14.91 -15.45 0.24
C GLY A 503 -13.53 -15.43 0.90
N LEU A 504 -12.49 -15.92 0.22
CA LEU A 504 -11.13 -16.00 0.73
C LEU A 504 -10.36 -14.71 0.39
N TYR A 505 -9.80 -14.05 1.41
CA TYR A 505 -8.98 -12.85 1.24
C TYR A 505 -7.72 -12.93 2.10
N TRP A 506 -6.56 -12.97 1.45
CA TRP A 506 -5.29 -12.99 2.17
C TRP A 506 -4.90 -11.59 2.66
N LYS A 507 -4.60 -11.48 3.95
CA LYS A 507 -4.16 -10.24 4.61
C LYS A 507 -2.95 -10.54 5.49
N LEU A 508 -1.93 -9.69 5.44
CA LEU A 508 -0.78 -9.69 6.33
C LEU A 508 -1.05 -8.90 7.62
#